data_AF-A0A957XRB8-F1
#
_entry.id   AF-A0A957XRB8-F1
#
_cell.length_a   1.000
_cell.length_b   1.000
_cell.length_c   1.000
_cell.angle_alpha   90.00
_cell.angle_beta   90.00
_cell.angle_gamma   90.00
#
_symmetry.space_group_name_H-M   'P 1'
#
loop_
_entity.id
_entity.type
_entity.pdbx_description
1 polymer ?
#
loop_
_entity_poly.entity_id
_entity_poly.type
_entity_poly.pdbx_seq_one_letter_code
_entity_poly.pdbx_strand_id
1 'polypeptide(L)' 'MGQKRQEQRLNQIADYIKNNPDLKAGQVARQLSVDNKTVQRSLAYLETRGDLLQEDDKGRLSWFGRRQ' A
#
# COMPACT_ATOMS: atom_id res chain seq x y z
N MET A 1 9.03 2.85 -20.22
CA MET A 1 7.79 2.06 -20.04
C MET A 1 7.62 1.46 -18.62
N GLY A 2 8.58 1.57 -17.70
CA GLY A 2 8.46 1.00 -16.33
C GLY A 2 7.66 1.83 -15.33
N GLN A 3 7.69 3.16 -15.43
CA GLN A 3 7.05 4.07 -14.46
C GLN A 3 5.52 3.91 -14.43
N LYS A 4 4.84 3.90 -15.59
CA LYS A 4 3.38 3.69 -15.65
C LYS A 4 2.92 2.39 -14.98
N ARG A 5 3.66 1.29 -15.17
CA ARG A 5 3.32 -0.01 -14.55
C ARG A 5 3.51 0.02 -13.04
N GLN A 6 4.51 0.76 -12.57
CA GLN A 6 4.75 0.97 -11.14
C GLN A 6 3.65 1.83 -10.51
N GLU A 7 3.27 2.95 -11.15
CA GLU A 7 2.17 3.79 -10.68
C GLU A 7 0.84 3.04 -10.62
N GLN A 8 0.53 2.24 -11.63
CA GLN A 8 -0.69 1.42 -11.63
C GLN A 8 -0.72 0.46 -10.44
N ARG A 9 0.42 -0.16 -10.11
CA ARG A 9 0.54 -1.04 -8.94
C ARG A 9 0.41 -0.28 -7.63
N LEU A 10 1.02 0.91 -7.50
CA LEU A 10 0.88 1.76 -6.33
C LEU A 10 -0.59 2.12 -6.10
N ASN A 11 -1.29 2.52 -7.15
CA ASN A 11 -2.72 2.83 -7.09
C ASN A 11 -3.55 1.61 -6.66
N GLN A 12 -3.27 0.42 -7.20
CA GLN A 12 -3.97 -0.81 -6.80
C GLN A 12 -3.75 -1.15 -5.32
N ILE A 13 -2.53 -1.02 -4.81
CA ILE A 13 -2.22 -1.29 -3.40
C ILE A 13 -2.93 -0.28 -2.49
N ALA A 14 -2.85 1.01 -2.82
CA ALA A 14 -3.51 2.06 -2.04
C ALA A 14 -5.04 1.87 -2.01
N ASP A 15 -5.64 1.60 -3.17
CA ASP A 15 -7.09 1.38 -3.28
C ASP A 15 -7.51 0.12 -2.50
N TYR A 16 -6.72 -0.95 -2.56
CA TYR A 16 -7.00 -2.17 -1.81
C TYR A 16 -6.98 -1.94 -0.30
N ILE A 17 -5.97 -1.23 0.23
CA ILE A 17 -5.86 -0.89 1.66
C ILE A 17 -7.02 0.03 2.09
N LYS A 18 -7.41 0.97 1.23
CA LYS A 18 -8.54 1.88 1.50
C LYS A 18 -9.88 1.13 1.60
N ASN A 19 -10.11 0.15 0.73
CA ASN A 19 -11.31 -0.68 0.74
C ASN A 19 -11.26 -1.80 1.78
N ASN A 20 -10.06 -2.20 2.22
CA ASN A 20 -9.86 -3.29 3.18
C ASN A 20 -8.88 -2.82 4.29
N PRO A 21 -9.35 -1.97 5.21
CA PRO A 21 -8.54 -1.57 6.37
C PRO A 21 -8.25 -2.79 7.26
N ASP A 22 -7.32 -2.62 8.20
CA ASP A 22 -6.95 -3.62 9.22
C ASP A 22 -6.23 -4.87 8.70
N LEU A 23 -5.71 -4.83 7.46
CA LEU A 23 -4.94 -5.91 6.87
C LEU A 23 -3.43 -5.70 7.05
N LYS A 24 -2.70 -6.79 7.33
CA LYS A 24 -1.24 -6.75 7.34
C LYS A 24 -0.67 -6.66 5.93
N ALA A 25 0.51 -6.08 5.77
CA ALA A 25 1.20 -6.01 4.47
C ALA A 25 1.32 -7.38 3.76
N GLY A 26 1.58 -8.45 4.53
CA GLY A 26 1.63 -9.82 3.98
C GLY A 26 0.29 -10.36 3.49
N GLN A 27 -0.83 -9.92 4.08
CA GLN A 27 -2.16 -10.29 3.62
C GLN A 27 -2.52 -9.52 2.35
N VAL A 28 -2.22 -8.22 2.30
CA VAL A 28 -2.35 -7.40 1.08
C VAL A 28 -1.52 -8.00 -0.06
N ALA A 29 -0.29 -8.42 0.21
CA ALA A 29 0.59 -9.08 -0.75
C ALA A 29 -0.04 -10.36 -1.33
N ARG A 30 -0.58 -11.22 -0.46
CA ARG A 30 -1.25 -12.46 -0.86
C ARG A 30 -2.49 -12.20 -1.71
N GLN A 31 -3.29 -11.20 -1.34
CA GLN A 31 -4.54 -10.88 -2.03
C GLN A 31 -4.28 -10.26 -3.41
N LEU A 32 -3.27 -9.42 -3.53
CA LEU A 32 -2.87 -8.81 -4.80
C LEU A 32 -1.92 -9.71 -5.63
N SER A 33 -1.59 -10.91 -5.15
CA SER A 33 -0.63 -11.82 -5.78
C SER A 33 0.70 -11.14 -6.13
N VAL A 34 1.23 -10.39 -5.17
CA VAL A 34 2.54 -9.71 -5.27
C VAL A 34 3.42 -10.11 -4.09
N ASP A 35 4.74 -9.98 -4.25
CA ASP A 35 5.67 -10.23 -3.15
C ASP A 35 5.51 -9.24 -1.99
N ASN A 36 5.71 -9.70 -0.77
CA ASN A 36 5.68 -8.84 0.43
C ASN A 36 6.72 -7.70 0.33
N LYS A 37 7.92 -7.97 -0.20
CA LYS A 37 8.93 -6.93 -0.49
C LYS A 37 8.41 -5.85 -1.46
N THR A 38 7.60 -6.26 -2.44
CA THR A 38 6.99 -5.32 -3.39
C THR A 38 5.97 -4.44 -2.68
N VAL A 39 5.13 -5.01 -1.81
CA VAL A 39 4.17 -4.22 -1.01
C VAL A 39 4.90 -3.25 -0.11
N GLN A 40 5.86 -3.70 0.68
CA GLN A 40 6.65 -2.86 1.58
C GLN A 40 7.31 -1.68 0.85
N ARG A 41 7.94 -1.93 -0.31
CA ARG A 41 8.49 -0.86 -1.14
C ARG A 41 7.40 0.10 -1.63
N SER A 42 6.26 -0.42 -2.05
CA SER A 42 5.11 0.39 -2.49
C SER A 42 4.55 1.26 -1.38
N LEU A 43 4.49 0.78 -0.13
CA LEU A 43 4.05 1.57 1.03
C LEU A 43 4.95 2.80 1.21
N ALA A 44 6.28 2.61 1.19
CA ALA A 44 7.24 3.72 1.28
C ALA A 44 7.08 4.74 0.13
N TYR A 45 6.78 4.27 -1.09
CA TYR A 45 6.50 5.16 -2.22
C TYR A 45 5.16 5.91 -2.07
N LEU A 46 4.13 5.26 -1.52
CA LEU A 46 2.85 5.90 -1.24
C LEU A 46 3.02 7.02 -0.22
N GLU A 47 3.76 6.77 0.86
CA GLU A 47 4.09 7.82 1.85
C GLU A 47 4.86 8.99 1.22
N THR A 48 5.85 8.69 0.37
CA THR A 48 6.62 9.71 -0.36
C THR A 48 5.73 10.54 -1.30
N ARG A 49 4.70 9.92 -1.88
CA ARG A 49 3.69 10.57 -2.73
C ARG A 49 2.67 11.37 -1.93
N GLY A 50 2.68 11.26 -0.60
CA GLY A 50 1.73 11.89 0.30
C GLY A 50 0.50 11.06 0.60
N ASP A 51 0.40 9.82 0.11
CA ASP A 51 -0.62 8.85 0.52
C ASP A 51 -0.22 8.28 1.89
N LEU A 52 -0.83 8.79 2.95
CA LEU A 52 -0.50 8.44 4.34
C LEU A 52 -1.24 7.18 4.75
N LEU A 53 -0.46 6.20 5.21
CA LEU A 53 -0.94 4.95 5.77
C LEU A 53 -0.58 4.91 7.25
N GLN A 54 -1.49 4.37 8.06
CA GLN A 54 -1.23 4.13 9.46
C GLN A 54 -1.01 2.63 9.66
N GLU A 55 0.05 2.30 10.39
CA GLU A 55 0.29 0.94 10.87
C GLU A 55 -0.01 0.89 12.38
N ASP A 56 -0.88 -0.04 12.79
CA ASP A 56 -1.16 -0.33 14.21
C ASP A 56 -0.03 -1.17 14.84
N ASP A 57 0.00 -1.26 16.18
CA ASP A 57 0.93 -2.07 16.97
C ASP A 57 0.98 -3.55 16.50
N LYS A 58 -0.10 -4.06 15.89
CA LYS A 58 -0.17 -5.42 15.33
C LYS A 58 0.35 -5.53 13.88
N GLY A 59 0.86 -4.46 13.29
CA GLY A 59 1.32 -4.40 11.90
C GLY A 59 0.19 -4.36 10.87
N ARG A 60 -0.97 -3.83 11.25
CA ARG A 60 -2.16 -3.72 10.37
C ARG A 60 -2.19 -2.35 9.71
N LEU A 61 -2.44 -2.32 8.41
CA LEU A 61 -2.46 -1.12 7.60
C LEU A 61 -3.88 -0.58 7.50
N SER A 62 -4.01 0.72 7.69
CA SER A 62 -5.23 1.47 7.41
C SER A 62 -4.91 2.76 6.66
N TRP A 63 -5.89 3.23 5.89
CA TRP A 63 -5.77 4.50 5.19
C TRP A 63 -5.94 5.66 6.17
N PHE A 64 -4.94 6.55 6.26
CA PHE A 64 -4.99 7.70 7.15
C PHE A 64 -5.42 8.98 6.41
N GLY A 65 -4.93 9.20 5.19
CA GLY A 65 -5.26 10.41 4.43
C GLY A 65 -4.30 10.66 3.28
N ARG A 66 -4.42 11.83 2.65
CA ARG A 66 -3.44 12.32 1.68
C ARG A 66 -2.95 13.71 2.09
N ARG A 67 -1.63 13.90 2.11
CA ARG A 67 -1.01 15.23 2.27
C ARG A 67 -1.20 16.01 0.97
N GLN A 68 -1.96 17.10 1.02
CA GLN A 68 -2.14 18.06 -0.08
C GLN A 68 -0.89 18.91 -0.28
#